data_AF-A0A3D4BNF6-F1
#
_entry.id   AF-A0A3D4BNF6-F1
#
_cell.length_a   1.000
_cell.length_b   1.000
_cell.length_c   1.000
_cell.angle_alpha   90.00
_cell.angle_beta   90.00
_cell.angle_gamma   90.00
#
_symmetry.space_group_name_H-M   'P 1'
#
loop_
_entity.id
_entity.type
_entity.pdbx_description
1 polymer ?
#
loop_
_entity_poly.entity_id
_entity_poly.type
_entity_poly.pdbx_seq_one_letter_code
_entity_poly.pdbx_strand_id
1 'polypeptide(L)'
;MVFNSVAFLVFFILFFYTYWWVCRKGTVKARNIVLIVASYIFYGWWDWRFLSLIIISSLADFLLGQYIFRAHSGSSRKTGLILSLILNLGLLGFFKYFNFFTEGFGEFIHLFGLDLNTRTLDIILPVGISFYTFQTMSYTIDIYRGKLEPTRDPWQFFAFVSFFPQLVAGPIERATRFLPQFEERKEFNYSRTISGFRLILWGFFKKVVIADNLGLLADALFAHPSDYPGLPMFLGAILFAFQIYGDFSG
;
A
#
# COMPACT_ATOMS: atom_id res chain seq x y z
N MET A 1 -6.02 -2.70 10.26
CA MET A 1 -5.62 -3.69 11.29
C MET A 1 -4.10 -3.85 11.24
N VAL A 2 -3.42 -4.09 12.35
CA VAL A 2 -1.97 -4.38 12.33
C VAL A 2 -1.76 -5.90 12.17
N PHE A 3 -0.79 -6.31 11.35
CA PHE A 3 -0.56 -7.72 11.00
C PHE A 3 -0.22 -8.63 12.20
N ASN A 4 0.42 -8.10 13.24
CA ASN A 4 0.77 -8.84 14.46
C ASN A 4 -0.34 -8.81 15.54
N SER A 5 -1.55 -8.35 15.21
CA SER A 5 -2.67 -8.23 16.17
C SER A 5 -3.60 -9.44 16.18
N VAL A 6 -4.27 -9.67 17.31
CA VAL A 6 -5.34 -10.69 17.44
C VAL A 6 -6.49 -10.42 16.47
N ALA A 7 -6.84 -9.15 16.26
CA ALA A 7 -7.87 -8.76 15.30
C ALA A 7 -7.53 -9.22 13.88
N PHE A 8 -6.27 -9.05 13.46
CA PHE A 8 -5.81 -9.55 12.17
C PHE A 8 -5.83 -11.08 12.10
N LEU A 9 -5.43 -11.78 13.16
CA LEU A 9 -5.46 -13.24 13.18
C LEU A 9 -6.87 -13.78 12.95
N VAL A 10 -7.87 -13.25 13.66
CA VAL A 10 -9.27 -13.64 13.49
C VAL A 10 -9.75 -13.33 12.07
N PHE A 11 -9.47 -12.12 11.58
CA PHE A 11 -9.78 -11.71 10.21
C PHE A 11 -9.14 -12.65 9.17
N PHE A 12 -7.85 -12.98 9.33
CA PHE A 12 -7.11 -13.81 8.40
C PHE A 12 -7.65 -15.24 8.36
N ILE A 13 -7.99 -15.83 9.51
CA ILE A 13 -8.60 -17.16 9.59
C ILE A 13 -9.93 -17.18 8.82
N LEU A 14 -10.83 -16.22 9.11
CA LEU A 14 -12.12 -16.11 8.44
C LEU A 14 -11.96 -15.90 6.93
N PHE A 15 -11.04 -15.01 6.53
CA PHE A 15 -10.70 -14.75 5.14
C PHE A 15 -10.16 -16.00 4.45
N PHE A 16 -9.20 -16.71 5.06
CA PHE A 16 -8.54 -17.87 4.47
C PHE A 16 -9.54 -18.99 4.17
N TYR A 17 -10.42 -19.32 5.13
CA TYR A 17 -11.45 -20.33 4.93
C TYR A 17 -12.47 -19.91 3.86
N THR A 18 -12.95 -18.66 3.91
CA THR A 18 -13.90 -18.14 2.93
C THR A 18 -13.30 -18.12 1.53
N TYR A 19 -12.06 -17.65 1.39
CA TYR A 19 -11.32 -17.59 0.13
C TYR A 19 -11.19 -18.98 -0.50
N TRP A 20 -10.72 -19.99 0.25
CA TRP A 20 -10.55 -21.33 -0.29
C TRP A 20 -11.87 -22.05 -0.56
N TRP A 21 -12.90 -21.80 0.24
CA TRP A 21 -14.25 -22.30 -0.03
C TRP A 21 -14.79 -21.77 -1.37
N VAL A 22 -14.63 -20.46 -1.63
CA VAL A 22 -15.02 -19.84 -2.92
C VAL A 22 -14.12 -20.31 -4.06
N CYS A 23 -12.81 -20.49 -3.86
CA CYS A 23 -11.93 -21.05 -4.89
C CYS A 23 -12.36 -22.45 -5.34
N ARG A 24 -12.84 -23.28 -4.40
CA ARG A 24 -13.28 -24.66 -4.69
C ARG A 24 -14.63 -24.73 -5.40
N LYS A 25 -15.61 -23.92 -4.98
CA LYS A 25 -17.00 -24.03 -5.44
C LYS A 25 -17.46 -22.91 -6.39
N GLY A 26 -16.75 -21.79 -6.43
CA GLY A 26 -17.17 -20.57 -7.09
C GLY A 26 -16.45 -20.28 -8.41
N THR A 27 -16.66 -19.05 -8.89
CA THR A 27 -16.01 -18.51 -10.09
C THR A 27 -14.81 -17.62 -9.72
N VAL A 28 -13.93 -17.35 -10.69
CA VAL A 28 -12.81 -16.40 -10.53
C VAL A 28 -13.32 -15.03 -10.07
N LYS A 29 -14.46 -14.58 -10.62
CA LYS A 29 -15.11 -13.33 -10.22
C LYS A 29 -15.53 -13.35 -8.75
N ALA A 30 -16.18 -14.42 -8.28
CA ALA A 30 -16.58 -14.56 -6.88
C ALA A 30 -15.37 -14.50 -5.94
N ARG A 31 -14.26 -15.16 -6.31
CA ARG A 31 -13.00 -15.09 -5.55
C ARG A 31 -12.45 -13.65 -5.48
N ASN A 32 -12.42 -12.96 -6.61
CA ASN A 32 -11.92 -11.58 -6.67
C ASN A 32 -12.81 -10.63 -5.85
N ILE A 33 -14.12 -10.86 -5.80
CA ILE A 33 -15.02 -10.13 -4.89
C ILE A 33 -14.66 -10.38 -3.42
N VAL A 34 -14.41 -11.64 -3.02
CA VAL A 34 -13.93 -11.94 -1.66
C VAL A 34 -12.62 -11.23 -1.35
N LEU A 35 -11.68 -11.20 -2.29
CA LEU A 35 -10.41 -10.47 -2.14
C LEU A 35 -10.62 -8.96 -1.95
N ILE A 36 -11.49 -8.35 -2.75
CA ILE A 36 -11.80 -6.92 -2.65
C ILE A 36 -12.45 -6.61 -1.31
N VAL A 37 -13.49 -7.36 -0.93
CA VAL A 37 -14.23 -7.15 0.33
C VAL A 37 -13.29 -7.29 1.52
N ALA A 38 -12.50 -8.38 1.57
CA ALA A 38 -11.53 -8.57 2.63
C ALA A 38 -10.50 -7.43 2.66
N SER A 39 -10.05 -6.98 1.49
CA SER A 39 -9.06 -5.92 1.41
C SER A 39 -9.58 -4.56 1.85
N TYR A 40 -10.81 -4.22 1.49
CA TYR A 40 -11.46 -2.98 1.93
C TYR A 40 -11.80 -3.01 3.42
N ILE A 41 -12.18 -4.17 3.98
CA ILE A 41 -12.33 -4.33 5.43
C ILE A 41 -10.98 -4.09 6.12
N PHE A 42 -9.91 -4.73 5.63
CA PHE A 42 -8.58 -4.59 6.22
C PHE A 42 -8.08 -3.14 6.19
N TYR A 43 -8.22 -2.48 5.04
CA TYR A 43 -7.80 -1.10 4.83
C TYR A 43 -8.65 -0.10 5.62
N GLY A 44 -9.98 -0.22 5.51
CA GLY A 44 -10.94 0.66 6.18
C GLY A 44 -10.91 0.54 7.71
N TRP A 45 -10.35 -0.54 8.25
CA TRP A 45 -10.10 -0.68 9.68
C TRP A 45 -9.08 0.34 10.21
N TRP A 46 -8.17 0.83 9.36
CA TRP A 46 -7.29 1.94 9.74
C TRP A 46 -8.09 3.25 9.72
N ASP A 47 -8.69 3.59 8.58
CA ASP A 47 -9.61 4.71 8.45
C ASP A 47 -10.47 4.54 7.18
N TRP A 48 -11.78 4.45 7.37
CA TRP A 48 -12.74 4.19 6.31
C TRP A 48 -12.85 5.35 5.30
N ARG A 49 -12.52 6.58 5.68
CA ARG A 49 -12.64 7.77 4.81
C ARG A 49 -11.78 7.62 3.56
N PHE A 50 -10.60 7.02 3.71
CA PHE A 50 -9.64 6.82 2.64
C PHE A 50 -9.94 5.62 1.72
N LEU A 51 -10.96 4.82 2.01
CA LEU A 51 -11.46 3.82 1.05
C LEU A 51 -11.95 4.48 -0.23
N SER A 52 -12.64 5.62 -0.10
CA SER A 52 -13.10 6.40 -1.25
C SER A 52 -11.95 6.78 -2.18
N LEU A 53 -10.80 7.14 -1.61
CA LEU A 53 -9.61 7.53 -2.35
C LEU A 53 -9.07 6.38 -3.20
N ILE A 54 -8.91 5.18 -2.63
CA ILE A 54 -8.47 3.99 -3.36
C ILE A 54 -9.46 3.61 -4.46
N ILE A 55 -10.76 3.65 -4.15
CA ILE A 55 -11.80 3.26 -5.12
C ILE A 55 -11.80 4.22 -6.31
N ILE A 56 -11.77 5.54 -6.05
CA ILE A 56 -11.81 6.57 -7.09
C ILE A 56 -10.53 6.55 -7.92
N SER A 57 -9.35 6.46 -7.29
CA SER A 57 -8.08 6.40 -8.02
C SER A 57 -7.99 5.13 -8.90
N SER A 58 -8.38 3.98 -8.34
CA SER A 58 -8.43 2.72 -9.09
C SER A 58 -9.42 2.80 -10.25
N LEU A 59 -10.61 3.36 -10.04
CA LEU A 59 -11.59 3.51 -11.11
C LEU A 59 -11.07 4.41 -12.23
N ALA A 60 -10.44 5.53 -11.87
CA ALA A 60 -9.86 6.45 -12.84
C ALA A 60 -8.79 5.75 -13.70
N ASP A 61 -7.85 5.03 -13.08
CA ASP A 61 -6.80 4.32 -13.82
C ASP A 61 -7.31 3.12 -14.63
N PHE A 62 -8.35 2.44 -14.15
CA PHE A 62 -9.03 1.41 -14.93
C PHE A 62 -9.60 1.98 -16.24
N LEU A 63 -10.33 3.09 -16.14
CA LEU A 63 -10.94 3.77 -17.29
C LEU A 63 -9.88 4.37 -18.21
N LEU A 64 -8.84 5.00 -17.65
CA LEU A 64 -7.74 5.58 -18.42
C LEU A 64 -6.93 4.49 -19.12
N GLY A 65 -6.69 3.35 -18.49
CA GLY A 65 -6.04 2.20 -19.13
C GLY A 65 -6.83 1.69 -20.35
N GLN A 66 -8.15 1.58 -20.22
CA GLN A 66 -9.03 1.24 -21.35
C GLN A 66 -9.01 2.32 -22.46
N TYR A 67 -9.00 3.60 -22.08
CA TYR A 67 -8.92 4.72 -23.01
C TYR A 67 -7.60 4.73 -23.79
N ILE A 68 -6.47 4.56 -23.11
CA ILE A 68 -5.13 4.51 -23.72
C ILE A 68 -5.04 3.35 -24.71
N PHE A 69 -5.63 2.20 -24.41
CA PHE A 69 -5.60 1.05 -25.31
C PHE A 69 -6.46 1.23 -26.56
N ARG A 70 -7.64 1.84 -26.44
CA ARG A 70 -8.57 2.07 -27.57
C ARG A 70 -8.19 3.27 -28.45
N ALA A 71 -7.33 4.15 -27.96
CA ALA A 71 -6.92 5.34 -28.68
C ALA A 71 -6.08 5.00 -29.93
N HIS A 72 -6.57 5.40 -31.11
CA HIS A 72 -5.88 5.19 -32.39
C HIS A 72 -4.74 6.18 -32.64
N SER A 73 -4.79 7.38 -32.06
CA SER A 73 -3.75 8.41 -32.23
C SER A 73 -2.74 8.37 -31.08
N GLY A 74 -1.46 8.56 -31.39
CA GLY A 74 -0.39 8.66 -30.38
C GLY A 74 -0.62 9.82 -29.39
N SER A 75 -1.24 10.90 -29.86
CA SER A 75 -1.60 12.06 -29.02
C SER A 75 -2.65 11.69 -27.96
N SER A 76 -3.73 11.02 -28.35
CA SER A 76 -4.78 10.57 -27.41
C SER A 76 -4.24 9.59 -26.36
N ARG A 77 -3.38 8.65 -26.78
CA ARG A 77 -2.69 7.74 -25.85
C ARG A 77 -1.86 8.51 -24.82
N LYS A 78 -1.12 9.52 -25.28
CA LYS A 78 -0.29 10.37 -24.42
C LYS A 78 -1.14 11.20 -23.46
N THR A 79 -2.26 11.76 -23.91
CA THR A 79 -3.20 12.49 -23.04
C THR A 79 -3.75 11.59 -21.93
N GLY A 80 -4.18 10.38 -22.26
CA GLY A 80 -4.66 9.42 -21.25
C GLY A 80 -3.60 9.09 -20.20
N LEU A 81 -2.35 8.88 -20.63
CA LEU A 81 -1.24 8.65 -19.71
C LEU A 81 -0.96 9.88 -18.83
N ILE A 82 -0.91 11.08 -19.42
CA ILE A 82 -0.66 12.32 -18.68
C ILE A 82 -1.74 12.54 -17.62
N LEU A 83 -3.01 12.31 -17.94
CA LEU A 83 -4.12 12.42 -16.98
C LEU A 83 -3.95 11.44 -15.82
N SER A 84 -3.56 10.18 -16.09
CA SER A 84 -3.29 9.17 -15.06
C SER A 84 -2.13 9.61 -14.16
N LEU A 85 -1.03 10.11 -14.74
CA LEU A 85 0.13 10.59 -13.98
C LEU A 85 -0.22 11.82 -13.13
N ILE A 86 -0.97 12.78 -13.67
CA ILE A 86 -1.41 13.97 -12.93
C ILE A 86 -2.32 13.58 -11.77
N LEU A 87 -3.27 12.67 -11.97
CA LEU A 87 -4.15 12.20 -10.89
C LEU A 87 -3.35 11.50 -9.79
N ASN A 88 -2.51 10.53 -10.14
CA ASN A 88 -1.75 9.74 -9.19
C ASN A 88 -0.69 10.55 -8.45
N LEU A 89 0.16 11.29 -9.16
CA LEU A 89 1.19 12.13 -8.56
C LEU A 89 0.57 13.35 -7.86
N GLY A 90 -0.57 13.85 -8.33
CA GLY A 90 -1.32 14.91 -7.67
C GLY A 90 -1.86 14.45 -6.31
N LEU A 91 -2.49 13.28 -6.24
CA LEU A 91 -2.95 12.70 -4.98
C LEU A 91 -1.78 12.42 -4.03
N LEU A 92 -0.72 11.78 -4.52
CA LEU A 92 0.47 11.49 -3.71
C LEU A 92 1.15 12.77 -3.22
N GLY A 93 1.32 13.75 -4.10
CA GLY A 93 1.93 15.04 -3.81
C GLY A 93 1.12 15.83 -2.78
N PHE A 94 -0.21 15.88 -2.96
CA PHE A 94 -1.12 16.51 -2.02
C PHE A 94 -0.98 15.88 -0.64
N PHE A 95 -1.31 14.60 -0.46
CA PHE A 95 -1.32 14.01 0.88
C PHE A 95 0.07 13.95 1.55
N LYS A 96 1.15 13.83 0.77
CA LYS A 96 2.51 13.70 1.34
C LYS A 96 3.13 15.03 1.73
N TYR A 97 2.84 16.11 1.00
CA TYR A 97 3.53 17.38 1.18
C TYR A 97 2.61 18.52 1.64
N PHE A 98 1.29 18.32 1.71
CA PHE A 98 0.37 19.39 2.10
C PHE A 98 0.75 20.03 3.43
N ASN A 99 0.94 19.24 4.49
CA ASN A 99 1.30 19.75 5.81
C ASN A 99 2.61 20.53 5.80
N PHE A 100 3.65 19.99 5.13
CA PHE A 100 4.94 20.67 4.97
C PHE A 100 4.79 22.05 4.28
N PHE A 101 3.99 22.12 3.22
CA PHE A 101 3.75 23.38 2.52
C PHE A 101 2.92 24.36 3.36
N THR A 102 1.90 23.89 4.07
CA THR A 102 1.08 24.77 4.93
C THR A 102 1.87 25.30 6.12
N GLU A 103 2.72 24.48 6.74
CA GLU A 103 3.59 24.90 7.84
C GLU A 103 4.59 25.95 7.36
N GLY A 104 5.33 25.67 6.27
CA GLY A 104 6.30 26.62 5.71
C GLY A 104 5.66 27.92 5.20
N PHE A 105 4.44 27.85 4.64
CA PHE A 105 3.69 29.05 4.24
C PHE A 105 3.24 29.87 5.46
N GLY A 106 2.83 29.21 6.55
CA GLY A 106 2.53 29.88 7.82
C GLY A 106 3.72 30.63 8.38
N GLU A 107 4.89 29.98 8.42
CA GLU A 107 6.14 30.60 8.85
C GLU A 107 6.50 31.80 7.97
N PHE A 108 6.37 31.67 6.64
CA PHE A 108 6.64 32.76 5.71
C PHE A 108 5.72 33.96 5.93
N ILE A 109 4.41 33.73 6.11
CA ILE A 109 3.42 34.80 6.33
C ILE A 109 3.61 35.45 7.72
N HIS A 110 4.04 34.68 8.72
CA HIS A 110 4.41 35.20 10.03
C HIS A 110 5.59 36.19 9.95
N LEU A 111 6.52 36.04 8.99
CA LEU A 111 7.57 37.04 8.73
C LEU A 111 7.00 38.40 8.28
N PHE A 112 5.79 38.44 7.74
CA PHE A 112 5.07 39.67 7.36
C PHE A 112 4.11 40.17 8.45
N GLY A 113 4.16 39.60 9.67
CA GLY A 113 3.35 40.03 10.81
C GLY A 113 1.87 39.63 10.75
N LEU A 114 1.54 38.63 9.93
CA LEU A 114 0.20 38.07 9.83
C LEU A 114 0.18 36.68 10.48
N ASP A 115 -0.67 36.49 11.49
CA ASP A 115 -0.86 35.20 12.15
C ASP A 115 -1.92 34.39 11.40
N LEU A 116 -1.47 33.43 10.59
CA LEU A 116 -2.35 32.42 10.01
C LEU A 116 -2.37 31.19 10.92
N ASN A 117 -3.57 30.76 11.32
CA ASN A 117 -3.74 29.48 12.00
C ASN A 117 -3.59 28.34 10.99
N THR A 118 -2.38 27.84 10.79
CA THR A 118 -2.08 26.74 9.88
C THR A 118 -2.50 25.37 10.44
N ARG A 119 -2.76 25.28 11.75
CA ARG A 119 -3.11 24.03 12.45
C ARG A 119 -4.50 23.50 12.14
N THR A 120 -5.40 24.30 11.57
CA THR A 120 -6.77 23.86 11.24
C THR A 120 -6.85 22.92 10.03
N LEU A 121 -5.75 22.72 9.29
CA LEU A 121 -5.71 21.93 8.06
C LEU A 121 -4.72 20.76 8.12
N ASP A 122 -4.54 20.13 9.29
CA ASP A 122 -3.67 18.94 9.38
C ASP A 122 -4.29 17.74 8.63
N ILE A 123 -3.72 17.40 7.47
CA ILE A 123 -4.19 16.30 6.62
C ILE A 123 -3.53 15.00 7.04
N ILE A 124 -4.35 14.01 7.40
CA ILE A 124 -3.89 12.66 7.70
C ILE A 124 -3.40 11.97 6.41
N LEU A 125 -2.15 11.52 6.42
CA LEU A 125 -1.54 10.77 5.31
C LEU A 125 -2.16 9.36 5.21
N PRO A 126 -2.77 8.97 4.07
CA PRO A 126 -3.34 7.65 3.91
C PRO A 126 -2.25 6.57 3.90
N VAL A 127 -2.43 5.55 4.74
CA VAL A 127 -1.53 4.38 4.73
C VAL A 127 -1.54 3.75 3.34
N GLY A 128 -0.37 3.33 2.86
CA GLY A 128 -0.25 2.65 1.57
C GLY A 128 -0.39 3.53 0.33
N ILE A 129 -0.56 4.86 0.45
CA ILE A 129 -0.78 5.74 -0.71
C ILE A 129 0.27 5.59 -1.80
N SER A 130 1.54 5.57 -1.42
CA SER A 130 2.63 5.37 -2.36
C SER A 130 2.48 4.05 -3.14
N PHE A 131 2.14 2.95 -2.46
CA PHE A 131 2.12 1.62 -3.06
C PHE A 131 1.03 1.48 -4.12
N TYR A 132 -0.24 1.77 -3.77
CA TYR A 132 -1.31 1.66 -4.75
C TYR A 132 -1.15 2.69 -5.89
N THR A 133 -0.61 3.88 -5.60
CA THR A 133 -0.34 4.91 -6.63
C THR A 133 0.70 4.42 -7.63
N PHE A 134 1.84 3.86 -7.17
CA PHE A 134 2.83 3.30 -8.09
C PHE A 134 2.31 2.07 -8.83
N GLN A 135 1.48 1.26 -8.19
CA GLN A 135 0.90 0.07 -8.78
C GLN A 135 -0.12 0.40 -9.90
N THR A 136 -1.01 1.38 -9.70
CA THR A 136 -1.95 1.83 -10.73
C THR A 136 -1.27 2.62 -11.85
N MET A 137 -0.25 3.43 -11.54
CA MET A 137 0.59 4.06 -12.57
C MET A 137 1.35 3.02 -13.41
N SER A 138 1.87 1.95 -12.79
CA SER A 138 2.53 0.87 -13.54
C SER A 138 1.59 0.27 -14.59
N TYR A 139 0.29 0.14 -14.27
CA TYR A 139 -0.71 -0.36 -15.21
C TYR A 139 -0.88 0.56 -16.43
N THR A 140 -1.13 1.86 -16.22
CA THR A 140 -1.34 2.81 -17.33
C THR A 140 -0.07 3.03 -18.16
N ILE A 141 1.11 3.04 -17.53
CA ILE A 141 2.41 3.12 -18.20
C ILE A 141 2.68 1.89 -19.05
N ASP A 142 2.44 0.67 -18.53
CA ASP A 142 2.69 -0.56 -19.28
C ASP A 142 1.74 -0.70 -20.48
N ILE A 143 0.48 -0.28 -20.36
CA ILE A 143 -0.48 -0.22 -21.48
C ILE A 143 -0.05 0.82 -22.52
N TYR A 144 0.36 2.01 -22.08
CA TYR A 144 0.87 3.04 -22.99
C TYR A 144 2.10 2.55 -23.76
N ARG A 145 2.97 1.77 -23.13
CA ARG A 145 4.15 1.17 -23.76
C ARG A 145 3.84 -0.09 -24.59
N GLY A 146 2.59 -0.53 -24.65
CA GLY A 146 2.18 -1.74 -25.38
C GLY A 146 2.72 -3.04 -24.76
N LYS A 147 3.07 -3.04 -23.47
CA LYS A 147 3.58 -4.21 -22.73
C LYS A 147 2.48 -5.01 -22.05
N LEU A 148 1.31 -4.42 -21.88
CA LEU A 148 0.17 -4.99 -21.19
C LEU A 148 -1.12 -4.61 -21.92
N GLU A 149 -2.01 -5.57 -22.11
CA GLU A 149 -3.41 -5.30 -22.50
C GLU A 149 -4.24 -5.00 -21.25
N PRO A 150 -5.13 -3.98 -21.26
CA PRO A 150 -5.92 -3.66 -20.09
C PRO A 150 -6.96 -4.75 -19.80
N THR A 151 -7.11 -5.15 -18.54
CA THR A 151 -8.16 -6.09 -18.15
C THR A 151 -9.54 -5.47 -18.40
N ARG A 152 -10.47 -6.27 -18.92
CA ARG A 152 -11.87 -5.87 -19.16
C ARG A 152 -12.76 -6.10 -17.93
N ASP A 153 -12.28 -6.84 -16.95
CA ASP A 153 -13.02 -7.16 -15.74
C ASP A 153 -12.62 -6.21 -14.61
N PRO A 154 -13.49 -5.28 -14.20
CA PRO A 154 -13.17 -4.34 -13.12
C PRO A 154 -12.84 -5.08 -11.81
N TRP A 155 -13.48 -6.23 -11.54
CA TRP A 155 -13.23 -6.98 -10.29
C TRP A 155 -11.81 -7.52 -10.22
N GLN A 156 -11.19 -7.85 -11.35
CA GLN A 156 -9.78 -8.24 -11.38
C GLN A 156 -8.88 -7.05 -11.08
N PHE A 157 -9.16 -5.91 -11.71
CA PHE A 157 -8.39 -4.69 -11.50
C PHE A 157 -8.46 -4.21 -10.05
N PHE A 158 -9.65 -4.11 -9.47
CA PHE A 158 -9.84 -3.71 -8.08
C PHE A 158 -9.20 -4.70 -7.11
N ALA A 159 -9.27 -6.02 -7.37
CA ALA A 159 -8.59 -7.01 -6.53
C ALA A 159 -7.06 -6.87 -6.61
N PHE A 160 -6.52 -6.56 -7.79
CA PHE A 160 -5.11 -6.27 -7.99
C PHE A 160 -4.67 -5.06 -7.18
N VAL A 161 -5.33 -3.91 -7.32
CA VAL A 161 -4.93 -2.67 -6.64
C VAL A 161 -5.09 -2.76 -5.13
N SER A 162 -6.19 -3.35 -4.66
CA SER A 162 -6.53 -3.34 -3.24
C SER A 162 -5.90 -4.46 -2.42
N PHE A 163 -5.17 -5.40 -3.04
CA PHE A 163 -4.71 -6.64 -2.38
C PHE A 163 -4.01 -6.40 -1.03
N PHE A 164 -4.73 -6.62 0.08
CA PHE A 164 -4.29 -6.21 1.41
C PHE A 164 -2.95 -6.75 1.90
N PRO A 165 -2.51 -7.99 1.53
CA PRO A 165 -1.20 -8.48 1.96
C PRO A 165 -0.05 -7.60 1.45
N GLN A 166 -0.27 -6.86 0.36
CA GLN A 166 0.73 -6.01 -0.26
C GLN A 166 0.46 -4.51 -0.06
N LEU A 167 -0.81 -4.10 0.05
CA LEU A 167 -1.26 -2.70 -0.02
C LEU A 167 -0.53 -1.73 0.92
N VAL A 168 -0.15 -2.16 2.12
CA VAL A 168 0.40 -1.26 3.15
C VAL A 168 1.91 -1.03 2.98
N ALA A 169 2.67 -2.10 2.79
CA ALA A 169 4.14 -2.07 2.75
C ALA A 169 4.77 -3.24 1.97
N GLY A 170 3.99 -3.92 1.12
CA GLY A 170 4.50 -5.03 0.32
C GLY A 170 5.39 -4.57 -0.83
N PRO A 171 6.10 -5.48 -1.52
CA PRO A 171 6.93 -5.13 -2.67
C PRO A 171 6.11 -4.42 -3.75
N ILE A 172 6.66 -3.41 -4.41
CA ILE A 172 5.96 -2.74 -5.51
C ILE A 172 5.99 -3.67 -6.73
N GLU A 173 4.87 -4.34 -7.00
CA GLU A 173 4.74 -5.27 -8.12
C GLU A 173 4.35 -4.57 -9.42
N ARG A 174 4.85 -5.09 -10.54
CA ARG A 174 4.45 -4.61 -11.86
C ARG A 174 3.13 -5.23 -12.29
N ALA A 175 2.25 -4.41 -12.86
CA ALA A 175 0.95 -4.85 -13.37
C ALA A 175 1.08 -6.03 -14.33
N THR A 176 2.06 -5.99 -15.24
CA THR A 176 2.34 -7.06 -16.22
C THR A 176 2.54 -8.45 -15.59
N ARG A 177 3.09 -8.54 -14.37
CA ARG A 177 3.34 -9.82 -13.67
C ARG A 177 2.23 -10.20 -12.70
N PHE A 178 1.67 -9.22 -12.01
CA PHE A 178 0.78 -9.47 -10.89
C PHE A 178 -0.70 -9.52 -11.29
N LEU A 179 -1.14 -8.67 -12.21
CA LEU A 179 -2.54 -8.62 -12.66
C LEU A 179 -3.04 -9.96 -13.27
N PRO A 180 -2.28 -10.67 -14.14
CA PRO A 180 -2.74 -11.95 -14.70
C PRO A 180 -3.03 -13.03 -13.65
N GLN A 181 -2.41 -12.94 -12.47
CA GLN A 181 -2.65 -13.91 -11.40
C GLN A 181 -4.08 -13.85 -10.85
N PHE A 182 -4.80 -12.74 -11.07
CA PHE A 182 -6.20 -12.56 -10.70
C PHE A 182 -7.18 -13.11 -11.76
N GLU A 183 -6.69 -13.55 -12.92
CA GLU A 183 -7.48 -14.21 -13.97
C GLU A 183 -7.49 -15.74 -13.82
N GLU A 184 -6.36 -16.30 -13.40
CA GLU A 184 -6.18 -17.74 -13.27
C GLU A 184 -7.04 -18.32 -12.14
N ARG A 185 -7.62 -19.52 -12.35
CA ARG A 185 -8.15 -20.32 -11.23
C ARG A 185 -6.99 -20.74 -10.32
N LYS A 186 -7.23 -20.73 -9.01
CA LYS A 186 -6.23 -21.16 -8.03
C LYS A 186 -6.68 -22.47 -7.41
N GLU A 187 -5.76 -23.42 -7.39
CA GLU A 187 -5.95 -24.72 -6.76
C GLU A 187 -5.22 -24.77 -5.42
N PHE A 188 -5.81 -25.50 -4.48
CA PHE A 188 -5.20 -25.66 -3.17
C PHE A 188 -3.98 -26.56 -3.27
N ASN A 189 -2.83 -26.06 -2.81
CA ASN A 189 -1.59 -26.82 -2.77
C ASN A 189 -1.04 -26.84 -1.35
N TYR A 190 -1.08 -28.02 -0.72
CA TYR A 190 -0.69 -28.21 0.67
C TYR A 190 0.77 -27.78 0.95
N SER A 191 1.70 -28.11 0.05
CA SER A 191 3.13 -27.76 0.20
C SER A 191 3.35 -26.24 0.16
N ARG A 192 2.66 -25.54 -0.75
CA ARG A 192 2.68 -24.06 -0.82
C ARG A 192 2.04 -23.44 0.42
N THR A 193 0.94 -23.99 0.91
CA THR A 193 0.28 -23.51 2.12
C THR A 193 1.18 -23.66 3.36
N ILE A 194 1.83 -24.81 3.56
CA ILE A 194 2.81 -24.99 4.64
C ILE A 194 3.94 -23.97 4.52
N SER A 195 4.47 -23.79 3.31
CA SER A 195 5.55 -22.83 3.07
C SER A 195 5.12 -21.40 3.43
N GLY A 196 3.88 -21.02 3.11
CA GLY A 196 3.29 -19.74 3.51
C GLY A 196 3.20 -19.59 5.04
N PHE A 197 2.72 -20.61 5.76
CA PHE A 197 2.68 -20.57 7.22
C PHE A 197 4.08 -20.50 7.86
N ARG A 198 5.08 -21.17 7.28
CA ARG A 198 6.48 -21.05 7.74
C ARG A 198 6.99 -19.62 7.57
N LEU A 199 6.68 -18.96 6.45
CA LEU A 199 7.03 -17.55 6.22
C LEU A 199 6.34 -16.63 7.22
N ILE A 200 5.05 -16.85 7.51
CA ILE A 200 4.31 -16.10 8.54
C ILE A 200 5.01 -16.26 9.89
N LEU A 201 5.28 -17.49 10.34
CA LEU A 201 5.92 -17.74 11.64
C LEU A 201 7.31 -17.09 11.74
N TRP A 202 8.11 -17.18 10.68
CA TRP A 202 9.43 -16.55 10.62
C TRP A 202 9.33 -15.03 10.64
N GLY A 203 8.36 -14.47 9.94
CA GLY A 203 8.07 -13.05 9.94
C GLY A 203 7.65 -12.53 11.31
N PHE A 204 6.75 -13.25 11.98
CA PHE A 204 6.37 -12.97 13.37
C PHE A 204 7.56 -12.99 14.33
N PHE A 205 8.48 -13.96 14.19
CA PHE A 205 9.68 -14.01 15.00
C PHE A 205 10.55 -12.76 14.77
N LYS A 206 10.83 -12.41 13.52
CA LYS A 206 11.61 -11.20 13.20
C LYS A 206 10.94 -9.92 13.71
N LYS A 207 9.64 -9.76 13.51
CA LYS A 207 8.92 -8.54 13.89
C LYS A 207 8.77 -8.43 15.40
N VAL A 208 8.17 -9.43 16.04
CA VAL A 208 7.77 -9.37 17.46
C VAL A 208 8.94 -9.67 18.40
N VAL A 209 9.81 -10.63 18.06
CA VAL A 209 10.91 -11.02 18.96
C VAL A 209 12.14 -10.16 18.73
N ILE A 210 12.51 -9.89 17.49
CA ILE A 210 13.72 -9.10 17.19
C ILE A 210 13.37 -7.61 17.14
N ALA A 211 12.59 -7.18 16.16
CA ALA A 211 12.46 -5.77 15.83
C ALA A 211 11.78 -4.95 16.92
N ASP A 212 10.64 -5.41 17.44
CA ASP A 212 9.90 -4.68 18.49
C ASP A 212 10.76 -4.53 19.77
N ASN A 213 11.55 -5.54 20.15
CA ASN A 213 12.45 -5.45 21.31
C ASN A 213 13.66 -4.53 21.07
N LEU A 214 14.28 -4.60 19.89
CA LEU A 214 15.38 -3.70 19.53
C LEU A 214 14.91 -2.26 19.40
N GLY A 215 13.67 -2.05 18.93
CA GLY A 215 13.04 -0.74 18.85
C GLY A 215 12.89 -0.07 20.20
N LEU A 216 12.44 -0.80 21.23
CA LEU A 216 12.38 -0.25 22.60
C LEU A 216 13.73 0.25 23.10
N LEU A 217 14.82 -0.46 22.79
CA LEU A 217 16.18 -0.06 23.17
C LEU A 217 16.69 1.13 22.36
N ALA A 218 16.45 1.12 21.04
CA ALA A 218 16.84 2.21 20.15
C ALA A 218 16.08 3.51 20.51
N ASP A 219 14.77 3.43 20.73
CA ASP A 219 13.91 4.54 21.12
C ASP A 219 14.36 5.15 22.46
N ALA A 220 14.73 4.31 23.45
CA ALA A 220 15.23 4.80 24.73
C ALA A 220 16.56 5.57 24.61
N LEU A 221 17.45 5.15 23.70
CA LEU A 221 18.70 5.84 23.43
C LEU A 221 18.48 7.16 22.68
N PHE A 222 17.63 7.15 21.66
CA PHE A 222 17.37 8.34 20.82
C PHE A 222 16.40 9.36 21.45
N ALA A 223 15.65 8.98 22.48
CA ALA A 223 14.83 9.92 23.24
C ALA A 223 15.67 11.00 23.96
N HIS A 224 16.90 10.68 24.37
CA HIS A 224 17.78 11.60 25.10
C HIS A 224 19.23 11.60 24.55
N PRO A 225 19.46 12.06 23.30
CA PRO A 225 20.77 11.95 22.66
C PRO A 225 21.88 12.73 23.37
N SER A 226 21.53 13.79 24.10
CA SER A 226 22.45 14.61 24.90
C SER A 226 23.01 13.90 26.12
N ASP A 227 22.32 12.86 26.60
CA ASP A 227 22.58 12.26 27.92
C ASP A 227 23.55 11.07 27.81
N TYR A 228 23.86 10.64 26.59
CA TYR A 228 24.71 9.48 26.33
C TYR A 228 25.97 9.84 25.55
N PRO A 229 27.12 9.23 25.89
CA PRO A 229 28.34 9.36 25.08
C PRO A 229 28.19 8.68 23.71
N GLY A 230 29.14 8.93 22.81
CA GLY A 230 29.06 8.49 21.41
C GLY A 230 28.97 6.98 21.18
N LEU A 231 29.52 6.16 22.07
CA LEU A 231 29.48 4.69 21.92
C LEU A 231 28.05 4.12 22.09
N PRO A 232 27.29 4.44 23.16
CA PRO A 232 25.86 4.12 23.24
C PRO A 232 25.03 4.63 22.06
N MET A 233 25.31 5.83 21.55
CA MET A 233 24.62 6.37 20.36
C MET A 233 24.90 5.53 19.11
N PHE A 234 26.15 5.11 18.91
CA PHE A 234 26.53 4.23 17.81
C PHE A 234 25.87 2.85 17.93
N LEU A 235 25.80 2.29 19.15
CA LEU A 235 25.05 1.06 19.40
C LEU A 235 23.56 1.26 19.10
N GLY A 236 22.95 2.38 19.50
CA GLY A 236 21.58 2.73 19.17
C GLY A 236 21.32 2.73 17.66
N ALA A 237 22.24 3.28 16.87
CA ALA A 237 22.15 3.24 15.41
C ALA A 237 22.20 1.81 14.85
N ILE A 238 23.05 0.93 15.41
CA ILE A 238 23.09 -0.49 15.02
C ILE A 238 21.77 -1.19 15.39
N LEU A 239 21.25 -0.98 16.61
CA LEU A 239 19.99 -1.56 17.06
C LEU A 239 18.83 -1.13 16.16
N PHE A 240 18.77 0.16 15.80
CA PHE A 240 17.79 0.71 14.87
C PHE A 240 17.90 0.11 13.46
N ALA A 241 19.11 -0.13 12.97
CA ALA A 241 19.31 -0.78 11.68
C ALA A 241 18.72 -2.21 11.67
N PHE A 242 18.94 -2.98 12.75
CA PHE A 242 18.36 -4.31 12.90
C PHE A 242 16.85 -4.27 13.13
N GLN A 243 16.33 -3.28 13.87
CA GLN A 243 14.90 -3.04 14.02
C GLN A 243 14.25 -2.83 12.65
N ILE A 244 14.73 -1.87 11.86
CA ILE A 244 14.18 -1.59 10.51
C ILE A 244 14.25 -2.84 9.64
N TYR A 245 15.37 -3.57 9.66
CA TYR A 245 15.50 -4.80 8.89
C TYR A 245 14.47 -5.85 9.31
N GLY A 246 14.26 -6.05 10.62
CA GLY A 246 13.26 -6.97 11.13
C GLY A 246 11.82 -6.54 10.82
N ASP A 247 11.54 -5.24 10.84
CA ASP A 247 10.24 -4.65 10.52
C ASP A 247 9.84 -4.79 9.05
N PHE A 248 10.80 -4.64 8.12
CA PHE A 248 10.55 -4.75 6.69
C PHE A 248 10.65 -6.17 6.14
N SER A 249 11.51 -7.01 6.74
CA SER A 249 11.75 -8.38 6.26
C SER A 249 10.96 -9.45 6.99
N GLY A 250 10.21 -9.07 8.03
CA GLY A 250 9.29 -9.92 8.78
C GLY A 250 7.86 -9.70 8.36
#